data_AF-A0A7S1H4T0-F1
#
_entry.id   AF-A0A7S1H4T0-F1
#
_cell.length_a   1.000
_cell.length_b   1.000
_cell.length_c   1.000
_cell.angle_alpha   90.00
_cell.angle_beta   90.00
_cell.angle_gamma   90.00
#
_symmetry.space_group_name_H-M   'P 1'
#
loop_
_entity.id
_entity.type
_entity.pdbx_description
1 polymer ?
#
loop_
_entity_poly.entity_id
_entity_poly.type
_entity_poly.pdbx_seq_one_letter_code
_entity_poly.pdbx_strand_id
1 'polypeptide(L)'
;RKYRGEWCHDVIEGQGIFEWPEGSVYQGQCKANKKHGQGMLKWKNGKLYKGSFVDGKQHGHGTLTNPDGRYYQGYFVNNKMEGFGKKTWPSGESYQGDWKANRCDGEGTRKW
;
A
#
# COMPACT_ATOMS: atom_id res chain seq x y z
N ARG A 1 -15.98 -0.43 13.22
CA ARG A 1 -15.24 -1.21 12.18
C ARG A 1 -15.99 -2.51 11.97
N LYS A 2 -16.23 -2.91 10.74
CA LYS A 2 -16.83 -4.21 10.38
C LYS A 2 -15.73 -5.09 9.77
N TYR A 3 -15.81 -6.39 10.01
CA TYR A 3 -14.95 -7.38 9.36
C TYR A 3 -15.82 -8.48 8.74
N ARG A 4 -15.41 -8.96 7.58
CA ARG A 4 -15.96 -10.14 6.92
C ARG A 4 -14.79 -10.95 6.37
N GLY A 5 -14.69 -12.21 6.73
CA GLY A 5 -13.62 -13.07 6.24
C GLY A 5 -13.41 -14.29 7.12
N GLU A 6 -12.27 -14.93 6.92
CA GLU A 6 -11.87 -16.13 7.61
C GLU A 6 -11.47 -15.86 9.07
N TRP A 7 -11.73 -16.86 9.91
CA TRP A 7 -11.42 -16.88 11.34
C TRP A 7 -10.83 -18.25 11.68
N CYS A 8 -9.81 -18.26 12.54
CA CYS A 8 -9.16 -19.45 13.08
C CYS A 8 -8.97 -19.23 14.59
N HIS A 9 -9.59 -20.06 15.44
CA HIS A 9 -9.51 -19.94 16.90
C HIS A 9 -9.79 -18.51 17.44
N ASP A 10 -10.91 -17.92 17.02
CA ASP A 10 -11.31 -16.53 17.36
C ASP A 10 -10.34 -15.42 16.90
N VAL A 11 -9.37 -15.77 16.05
CA VAL A 11 -8.42 -14.84 15.44
C VAL A 11 -8.71 -14.70 13.96
N ILE A 12 -8.67 -13.48 13.45
CA ILE A 12 -8.75 -13.21 12.02
C ILE A 12 -7.45 -13.66 11.34
N GLU A 13 -7.60 -14.65 10.47
CA GLU A 13 -6.52 -15.31 9.73
C GLU A 13 -7.07 -15.79 8.38
N GLY A 14 -6.29 -15.62 7.30
CA GLY A 14 -6.74 -15.93 5.94
C GLY A 14 -7.21 -14.70 5.16
N GLN A 15 -8.13 -14.85 4.21
CA GLN A 15 -8.65 -13.71 3.44
C GLN A 15 -9.75 -12.97 4.20
N GLY A 16 -9.77 -11.64 4.08
CA GLY A 16 -10.82 -10.86 4.68
C GLY A 16 -10.90 -9.41 4.21
N ILE A 17 -12.00 -8.77 4.61
CA ILE A 17 -12.36 -7.40 4.31
C ILE A 17 -12.55 -6.66 5.63
N PHE A 18 -11.81 -5.57 5.82
CA PHE A 18 -12.05 -4.61 6.90
C PHE A 18 -12.70 -3.35 6.34
N GLU A 19 -13.81 -2.96 6.93
CA GLU A 19 -14.48 -1.70 6.65
C GLU A 19 -14.43 -0.82 7.90
N TRP A 20 -13.89 0.37 7.77
CA TRP A 20 -13.84 1.33 8.86
C TRP A 20 -14.96 2.37 8.74
N PRO A 21 -15.50 2.89 9.87
CA PRO A 21 -16.61 3.85 9.83
C PRO A 21 -16.28 5.13 9.06
N GLU A 22 -15.01 5.52 9.00
CA GLU A 22 -14.59 6.68 8.21
C GLU A 22 -14.64 6.45 6.69
N GLY A 23 -14.89 5.23 6.22
CA GLY A 23 -15.02 4.88 4.80
C GLY A 23 -13.77 4.28 4.18
N SER A 24 -12.71 4.04 4.96
CA SER A 24 -11.57 3.24 4.50
C SER A 24 -11.97 1.77 4.39
N VAL A 25 -11.42 1.06 3.40
CA VAL A 25 -11.69 -0.37 3.15
C VAL A 25 -10.37 -1.08 2.85
N TYR A 26 -10.15 -2.22 3.50
CA TYR A 26 -9.07 -3.15 3.22
C TYR A 26 -9.65 -4.46 2.73
N GLN A 27 -9.02 -5.06 1.74
CA GLN A 27 -9.32 -6.41 1.27
C GLN A 27 -8.01 -7.15 1.04
N GLY A 28 -7.83 -8.31 1.66
CA GLY A 28 -6.66 -9.14 1.43
C GLY A 28 -6.38 -10.09 2.58
N GLN A 29 -5.13 -10.58 2.60
CA GLN A 29 -4.68 -11.53 3.60
C GLN A 29 -4.59 -10.87 4.99
N CYS A 30 -4.86 -11.67 6.01
CA CYS A 30 -4.84 -11.28 7.40
C CYS A 30 -4.14 -12.37 8.23
N LYS A 31 -3.46 -11.93 9.29
CA LYS A 31 -2.81 -12.80 10.27
C LYS A 31 -2.84 -12.12 11.63
N ALA A 32 -3.18 -12.85 12.68
CA ALA A 32 -3.20 -12.35 14.06
C ALA A 32 -3.98 -11.01 14.19
N ASN A 33 -5.18 -10.92 13.61
CA ASN A 33 -6.04 -9.73 13.65
C ASN A 33 -5.49 -8.48 12.91
N LYS A 34 -4.43 -8.63 12.12
CA LYS A 34 -3.79 -7.56 11.35
C LYS A 34 -3.77 -7.88 9.86
N LYS A 35 -3.66 -6.82 9.04
CA LYS A 35 -3.37 -6.92 7.59
C LYS A 35 -1.99 -7.54 7.42
N HIS A 36 -1.88 -8.56 6.58
CA HIS A 36 -0.64 -9.29 6.34
C HIS A 36 -0.61 -9.83 4.91
N GLY A 37 0.55 -10.17 4.37
CA GLY A 37 0.65 -10.71 3.01
C GLY A 37 0.17 -9.72 1.94
N GLN A 38 -0.46 -10.20 0.87
CA GLN A 38 -0.98 -9.35 -0.19
C GLN A 38 -2.36 -8.78 0.17
N GLY A 39 -2.55 -7.50 -0.14
CA GLY A 39 -3.85 -6.86 0.02
C GLY A 39 -3.97 -5.53 -0.71
N MET A 40 -5.16 -4.97 -0.60
CA MET A 40 -5.55 -3.68 -1.15
C MET A 40 -6.18 -2.83 -0.05
N LEU A 41 -5.68 -1.62 0.15
CA LEU A 41 -6.20 -0.63 1.09
C LEU A 41 -6.66 0.61 0.32
N LYS A 42 -7.96 0.89 0.36
CA LYS A 42 -8.55 2.12 -0.13
C LYS A 42 -8.84 3.02 1.06
N TRP A 43 -8.30 4.24 1.05
CA TRP A 43 -8.58 5.24 2.08
C TRP A 43 -9.82 6.07 1.70
N LYS A 44 -10.46 6.67 2.70
CA LYS A 44 -11.57 7.62 2.51
C LYS A 44 -11.27 8.71 1.49
N ASN A 45 -10.04 9.22 1.47
CA ASN A 45 -9.61 10.28 0.56
C ASN A 45 -9.41 9.80 -0.89
N GLY A 46 -9.72 8.54 -1.20
CA GLY A 46 -9.59 7.95 -2.53
C GLY A 46 -8.20 7.41 -2.87
N LYS A 47 -7.20 7.59 -1.98
CA LYS A 47 -5.91 6.90 -2.16
C LYS A 47 -6.14 5.39 -2.17
N LEU A 48 -5.32 4.68 -2.94
CA LEU A 48 -5.36 3.24 -3.06
C LEU A 48 -3.95 2.69 -2.95
N TYR A 49 -3.75 1.69 -2.10
CA TYR A 49 -2.52 0.91 -2.07
C TYR A 49 -2.85 -0.53 -2.40
N LYS A 50 -2.06 -1.14 -3.28
CA LYS A 50 -2.11 -2.57 -3.58
C LYS A 50 -0.71 -3.13 -3.43
N GLY A 51 -0.54 -4.12 -2.57
CA GLY A 51 0.76 -4.75 -2.37
C GLY A 51 0.87 -5.45 -1.04
N SER A 52 2.10 -5.56 -0.58
CA SER A 52 2.47 -6.39 0.56
C SER A 52 2.27 -5.65 1.89
N PHE A 53 1.89 -6.40 2.92
CA PHE A 53 1.66 -5.95 4.29
C PHE A 53 2.35 -6.86 5.31
N VAL A 54 2.91 -6.26 6.36
CA VAL A 54 3.44 -6.95 7.54
C VAL A 54 2.97 -6.18 8.78
N ASP A 55 2.42 -6.89 9.77
CA ASP A 55 1.89 -6.31 11.02
C ASP A 55 0.98 -5.09 10.83
N GLY A 56 0.12 -5.12 9.82
CA GLY A 56 -0.82 -4.03 9.56
C GLY A 56 -0.22 -2.85 8.79
N LYS A 57 1.07 -2.88 8.46
CA LYS A 57 1.80 -1.83 7.75
C LYS A 57 2.13 -2.27 6.33
N GLN A 58 2.17 -1.32 5.40
CA GLN A 58 2.68 -1.55 4.05
C GLN A 58 4.17 -1.90 4.18
N HIS A 59 4.56 -3.04 3.61
CA HIS A 59 5.92 -3.56 3.71
C HIS A 59 6.19 -4.51 2.55
N GLY A 60 7.30 -4.35 1.84
CA GLY A 60 7.60 -5.07 0.61
C GLY A 60 7.18 -4.30 -0.65
N HIS A 61 7.03 -4.99 -1.77
CA HIS A 61 6.59 -4.36 -3.02
C HIS A 61 5.11 -3.97 -2.98
N GLY A 62 4.81 -2.80 -3.55
CA GLY A 62 3.44 -2.35 -3.74
C GLY A 62 3.33 -1.15 -4.67
N THR A 63 2.08 -0.79 -4.96
CA THR A 63 1.70 0.38 -5.73
C THR A 63 0.79 1.26 -4.89
N LEU A 64 1.14 2.54 -4.73
CA LEU A 64 0.33 3.57 -4.09
C LEU A 64 -0.17 4.55 -5.16
N THR A 65 -1.48 4.58 -5.37
CA THR A 65 -2.17 5.46 -6.32
C THR A 65 -2.91 6.55 -5.56
N ASN A 66 -2.71 7.80 -5.97
CA ASN A 66 -3.47 8.95 -5.49
C ASN A 66 -4.70 9.17 -6.39
N PRO A 67 -5.78 9.80 -5.86
CA PRO A 67 -6.97 10.11 -6.63
C PRO A 67 -6.72 10.99 -7.86
N ASP A 68 -5.67 11.82 -7.79
CA ASP A 68 -5.24 12.69 -8.86
C ASP A 68 -4.50 11.97 -10.00
N GLY A 69 -4.39 10.64 -9.95
CA GLY A 69 -3.74 9.82 -10.97
C GLY A 69 -2.23 9.66 -10.77
N ARG A 70 -1.59 10.37 -9.83
CA ARG A 70 -0.18 10.12 -9.47
C ARG A 70 -0.07 8.75 -8.81
N TYR A 71 0.87 7.93 -9.25
CA TYR A 71 1.15 6.66 -8.59
C TYR A 71 2.63 6.44 -8.35
N TYR A 72 2.93 5.66 -7.33
CA TYR A 72 4.26 5.14 -7.04
C TYR A 72 4.21 3.63 -7.04
N GLN A 73 5.19 2.99 -7.68
CA GLN A 73 5.41 1.56 -7.66
C GLN A 73 6.84 1.29 -7.20
N GLY A 74 7.01 0.56 -6.11
CA GLY A 74 8.33 0.33 -5.53
C GLY A 74 8.25 -0.41 -4.21
N TYR A 75 9.31 -0.30 -3.43
CA TYR A 75 9.40 -0.96 -2.13
C TYR A 75 8.86 -0.07 -1.01
N PHE A 76 8.29 -0.70 0.00
CA PHE A 76 7.76 -0.05 1.19
C PHE A 76 8.37 -0.67 2.44
N VAL A 77 8.69 0.16 3.42
CA VAL A 77 9.09 -0.28 4.76
C VAL A 77 8.29 0.53 5.77
N ASN A 78 7.46 -0.15 6.56
CA ASN A 78 6.68 0.47 7.64
C ASN A 78 5.82 1.67 7.19
N ASN A 79 5.08 1.52 6.09
CA ASN A 79 4.25 2.56 5.45
C ASN A 79 5.03 3.69 4.74
N LYS A 80 6.34 3.57 4.57
CA LYS A 80 7.15 4.56 3.84
C LYS A 80 7.67 3.95 2.55
N MET A 81 7.69 4.75 1.48
CA MET A 81 8.42 4.39 0.26
C MET A 81 9.91 4.37 0.58
N GLU A 82 10.56 3.27 0.22
CA GLU A 82 11.96 2.96 0.55
C GLU A 82 12.58 2.19 -0.62
N GLY A 83 13.91 2.25 -0.77
CA GLY A 83 14.63 1.55 -1.84
C GLY A 83 14.23 2.01 -3.24
N PHE A 84 14.45 1.15 -4.23
CA PHE A 84 14.19 1.52 -5.63
C PHE A 84 12.69 1.56 -5.95
N GLY A 85 12.27 2.61 -6.66
CA GLY A 85 10.88 2.77 -7.07
C GLY A 85 10.68 3.81 -8.18
N LYS A 86 9.52 3.71 -8.82
CA LYS A 86 9.08 4.60 -9.90
C LYS A 86 7.84 5.37 -9.48
N LYS A 87 7.89 6.69 -9.54
CA LYS A 87 6.74 7.59 -9.43
C LYS A 87 6.36 8.09 -10.82
N THR A 88 5.09 8.06 -11.13
CA THR A 88 4.54 8.54 -12.40
C THR A 88 3.45 9.58 -12.13
N TRP A 89 3.42 10.61 -12.96
CA TRP A 89 2.42 11.68 -12.92
C TRP A 89 1.37 11.49 -14.03
N PRO A 90 0.19 12.10 -13.90
CA PRO A 90 -0.86 12.01 -14.92
C PRO A 90 -0.43 12.49 -16.32
N SER A 91 0.56 13.39 -16.38
CA SER A 91 1.13 13.87 -17.65
C SER A 91 1.93 12.80 -18.40
N GLY A 92 2.24 11.66 -17.78
CA GLY A 92 3.14 10.65 -18.33
C GLY A 92 4.59 10.80 -17.86
N GLU A 93 4.93 11.95 -17.28
CA GLU A 93 6.22 12.16 -16.62
C GLU A 93 6.46 11.08 -15.56
N SER A 94 7.72 10.67 -15.41
CA SER A 94 8.08 9.72 -14.37
C SER A 94 9.47 9.95 -13.81
N TYR A 95 9.67 9.56 -12.57
CA TYR A 95 10.94 9.52 -11.87
C TYR A 95 11.15 8.09 -11.40
N GLN A 96 12.31 7.53 -11.69
CA GLN A 96 12.68 6.19 -11.25
C GLN A 96 14.07 6.25 -10.62
N GLY A 97 14.20 5.82 -9.38
CA GLY A 97 15.44 5.91 -8.63
C GLY A 97 15.26 5.43 -7.20
N ASP A 98 16.23 5.76 -6.36
CA ASP A 98 16.21 5.40 -4.94
C ASP A 98 15.30 6.32 -4.12
N TRP A 99 14.67 5.73 -3.10
CA TRP A 99 13.74 6.36 -2.19
C TRP A 99 14.13 6.07 -0.74
N LYS A 100 13.99 7.08 0.11
CA LYS A 100 14.17 6.96 1.55
C LYS A 100 13.12 7.78 2.27
N ALA A 101 12.38 7.15 3.18
CA ALA A 101 11.37 7.81 4.00
C ALA A 101 10.41 8.72 3.20
N ASN A 102 9.90 8.24 2.05
CA ASN A 102 8.99 8.94 1.13
C ASN A 102 9.60 10.04 0.25
N ARG A 103 10.92 10.22 0.25
CA ARG A 103 11.62 11.19 -0.61
C ARG A 103 12.50 10.47 -1.60
N CYS A 104 12.69 11.04 -2.78
CA CYS A 104 13.77 10.60 -3.67
C CYS A 104 15.10 10.89 -2.97
N ASP A 105 15.95 9.88 -2.84
CA ASP A 105 17.22 9.94 -2.11
C ASP A 105 18.19 9.01 -2.84
N GLY A 106 19.11 9.59 -3.60
CA GLY A 106 20.05 8.86 -4.47
C GLY A 106 19.92 9.25 -5.93
N GLU A 107 20.43 8.40 -6.81
CA GLU A 107 20.39 8.60 -8.25
C GLU A 107 19.03 8.18 -8.83
N GLY A 108 18.60 8.86 -9.88
CA GLY A 108 17.36 8.54 -10.55
C GLY A 108 17.24 9.18 -11.92
N THR A 109 16.46 8.54 -12.78
CA THR A 109 16.16 9.00 -14.13
C THR A 109 14.78 9.64 -14.14
N ARG A 110 14.70 10.88 -14.63
CA ARG A 110 13.44 11.55 -14.93
C ARG A 110 13.14 11.46 -16.42
N LYS A 111 11.92 11.02 -16.75
CA LYS A 111 11.35 11.08 -18.10
C LYS A 111 10.30 12.17 -18.14
N TRP A 112 10.35 12.97 -19.19
CA TRP A 112 9.47 14.10 -19.47
C TRP A 112 8.44 13.70 -20.52
#